data_AF-A0A4Y3RUS4-F1
#
_entry.id   AF-A0A4Y3RUS4-F1
#
_cell.length_a   1.000
_cell.length_b   1.000
_cell.length_c   1.000
_cell.angle_alpha   90.00
_cell.angle_beta   90.00
_cell.angle_gamma   90.00
#
_symmetry.space_group_name_H-M   'P 1'
#
loop_
_entity.id
_entity.type
_entity.pdbx_description
1 polymer ?
#
loop_
_entity_poly.entity_id
_entity_poly.type
_entity_poly.pdbx_seq_one_letter_code
_entity_poly.pdbx_strand_id
1 'polypeptide(L)' 'MDLSIGEVAQRSGLSVHALRFYEREGLFANPVRRLSNGRRIYHEEDLEWLAICTKLRSSGMPLVMIR' A
#
# COMPACT_ATOMS: atom_id res chain seq x y z
N MET A 1 -4.55 -7.54 11.75
CA MET A 1 -3.90 -8.78 11.28
C MET A 1 -2.69 -8.38 10.45
N ASP A 2 -1.53 -9.01 10.64
CA ASP A 2 -0.33 -8.69 9.84
C ASP A 2 -0.40 -9.37 8.48
N LEU A 3 -0.26 -8.59 7.42
CA LEU A 3 -0.30 -9.05 6.03
C LEU A 3 1.07 -8.92 5.38
N SER A 4 1.41 -9.87 4.53
CA SER A 4 2.58 -9.77 3.65
C SER A 4 2.28 -8.90 2.42
N ILE A 5 3.34 -8.40 1.77
CA ILE A 5 3.19 -7.63 0.52
C ILE A 5 2.45 -8.42 -0.58
N GLY A 6 2.55 -9.75 -0.56
CA GLY A 6 1.85 -10.62 -1.52
C GLY A 6 0.36 -10.68 -1.22
N GLU A 7 -0.03 -10.83 0.05
CA GLU A 7 -1.43 -10.79 0.48
C GLU A 7 -2.05 -9.43 0.21
N VAL A 8 -1.31 -8.35 0.48
CA VAL A 8 -1.75 -6.98 0.16
C VAL A 8 -1.95 -6.81 -1.34
N ALA A 9 -1.02 -7.30 -2.17
CA ALA A 9 -1.15 -7.25 -3.62
C ALA A 9 -2.41 -7.98 -4.10
N GLN A 10 -2.65 -9.19 -3.57
CA GLN A 10 -3.82 -9.99 -3.92
C GLN A 10 -5.14 -9.33 -3.49
N ARG A 11 -5.19 -8.77 -2.28
CA ARG A 11 -6.40 -8.13 -1.73
C ARG A 11 -6.69 -6.77 -2.34
N SER A 12 -5.66 -5.96 -2.60
CA SER A 12 -5.82 -4.62 -3.19
C SER A 12 -5.94 -4.63 -4.72
N GLY A 13 -5.59 -5.74 -5.38
CA GLY A 13 -5.50 -5.84 -6.83
C GLY A 13 -4.31 -5.07 -7.43
N LEU A 14 -3.43 -4.52 -6.59
CA LEU A 14 -2.22 -3.83 -7.01
C LEU A 14 -1.06 -4.82 -7.19
N SER A 15 -0.15 -4.51 -8.10
CA SER A 15 1.08 -5.28 -8.20
C SER A 15 1.99 -5.01 -7.01
N VAL A 16 2.80 -5.99 -6.62
CA VAL A 16 3.86 -5.83 -5.61
C VAL A 16 4.79 -4.65 -5.96
N HIS A 17 5.00 -4.39 -7.25
CA HIS A 17 5.79 -3.25 -7.71
C HIS A 17 5.11 -1.91 -7.40
N ALA A 18 3.79 -1.81 -7.61
CA ALA A 18 3.01 -0.61 -7.25
C ALA A 18 3.03 -0.36 -5.74
N LEU A 19 2.90 -1.40 -4.92
CA LEU A 19 3.02 -1.28 -3.46
C LEU A 19 4.40 -0.77 -3.03
N ARG A 20 5.48 -1.28 -3.63
CA ARG A 20 6.84 -0.77 -3.35
C ARG A 20 7.03 0.67 -3.83
N PHE A 21 6.39 1.05 -4.92
CA PHE A 21 6.40 2.43 -5.38
C PHE A 21 5.69 3.32 -4.35
N TYR A 22 4.51 2.95 -3.87
CA TYR A 22 3.80 3.73 -2.85
C TYR A 22 4.56 3.80 -1.52
N GLU A 23 5.25 2.73 -1.12
CA GLU A 23 6.13 2.74 0.05
C GLU A 23 7.27 3.76 -0.12
N ARG A 24 7.89 3.82 -1.30
CA ARG A 24 8.98 4.78 -1.59
C ARG A 24 8.48 6.23 -1.63
N GLU A 25 7.30 6.47 -2.16
CA GLU A 25 6.69 7.80 -2.24
C GLU A 25 6.06 8.26 -0.92
N GLY A 26 6.03 7.40 0.12
CA GLY A 26 5.41 7.72 1.41
C GLY A 26 3.87 7.77 1.35
N LEU A 27 3.26 7.07 0.39
CA LEU A 27 1.82 7.05 0.16
C LEU A 27 1.07 6.03 1.05
N PHE A 28 1.73 5.41 2.03
CA PHE A 28 1.04 4.59 3.02
C PHE A 28 0.57 5.47 4.17
N ALA A 29 -0.63 5.18 4.70
CA ALA A 29 -1.17 5.89 5.86
C ALA A 29 -0.25 5.75 7.09
N ASN A 30 0.43 4.61 7.22
CA ASN A 30 1.37 4.33 8.29
C ASN A 30 2.75 3.90 7.76
N PRO A 31 3.83 4.15 8.52
CA PRO A 31 5.14 3.58 8.20
C PRO A 31 5.07 2.05 8.15
N VAL A 32 5.52 1.47 7.04
CA VAL A 32 5.55 0.01 6.86
C VAL A 32 6.45 -0.60 7.91
N ARG A 33 5.85 -1.39 8.80
CA ARG A 33 6.56 -2.08 9.88
C ARG A 33 7.38 -3.23 9.33
N ARG A 34 8.51 -3.52 9.98
CA ARG A 34 9.35 -4.67 9.67
C ARG A 34 9.44 -5.57 10.89
N LEU A 35 9.24 -6.85 10.67
CA LEU A 35 9.50 -7.88 11.66
C LEU A 35 11.01 -8.03 11.89
N SER A 36 11.37 -8.68 13.00
CA SER A 36 12.77 -8.95 13.37
C SER A 36 13.55 -9.76 12.32
N ASN A 37 12.84 -10.50 11.46
CA ASN A 37 13.40 -11.25 10.33
C ASN A 37 13.53 -10.42 9.03
N GLY A 38 13.28 -9.11 9.08
CA GLY A 38 13.37 -8.20 7.93
C GLY A 38 12.16 -8.23 6.97
N ARG A 39 11.14 -9.05 7.23
CA ARG A 39 9.91 -9.06 6.42
C ARG A 39 9.07 -7.81 6.68
N ARG A 40 8.56 -7.21 5.61
CA ARG A 40 7.57 -6.13 5.68
C ARG A 40 6.22 -6.71 6.08
N ILE A 41 5.57 -6.04 7.02
CA ILE A 41 4.21 -6.31 7.45
C ILE A 41 3.34 -5.08 7.23
N TYR A 42 2.12 -5.34 6.79
CA TYR A 42 1.09 -4.37 6.49
C TYR A 42 -0.14 -4.68 7.33
N HIS A 43 -0.94 -3.68 7.63
CA HIS A 43 -2.17 -3.83 8.39
C HIS A 43 -3.38 -3.71 7.48
N GLU A 44 -4.54 -4.09 8.00
CA GLU A 44 -5.81 -4.00 7.27
C GLU A 44 -6.18 -2.54 6.95
N GLU A 45 -5.82 -1.61 7.83
CA GLU A 45 -5.94 -0.16 7.62
C GLU A 45 -5.18 0.31 6.36
N ASP A 46 -4.04 -0.32 6.05
CA ASP A 46 -3.29 0.00 4.83
C ASP A 46 -4.09 -0.42 3.58
N LEU A 47 -4.90 -1.49 3.65
CA LEU A 47 -5.74 -1.92 2.54
C LEU A 47 -6.86 -0.94 2.23
N GLU A 48 -7.52 -0.40 3.27
CA GLU A 48 -8.58 0.58 3.10
C GLU A 48 -8.04 1.85 2.43
N TRP A 49 -6.88 2.32 2.87
CA TRP A 49 -6.19 3.44 2.27
C TRP A 49 -5.78 3.16 0.81
N LEU A 50 -5.18 1.99 0.54
CA LEU A 50 -4.82 1.58 -0.82
C LEU A 50 -6.04 1.47 -1.75
N ALA A 51 -7.20 1.07 -1.23
CA ALA A 51 -8.44 1.03 -2.00
C ALA A 51 -8.90 2.44 -2.39
N ILE A 52 -8.76 3.43 -1.49
CA ILE A 52 -9.03 4.85 -1.77
C ILE A 52 -8.05 5.37 -2.82
N CYS A 53 -6.75 5.14 -2.65
CA CYS A 53 -5.73 5.49 -3.64
C CYS A 53 -6.04 4.89 -5.02
N THR A 54 -6.46 3.63 -5.06
CA THR A 54 -6.80 2.94 -6.32
C THR A 54 -8.01 3.58 -7.00
N LYS A 55 -9.05 3.93 -6.23
CA LYS A 55 -10.22 4.66 -6.74
C LYS A 55 -9.84 6.04 -7.29
N LEU A 56 -9.04 6.81 -6.57
CA LEU A 56 -8.56 8.12 -7.01
C LEU A 56 -7.69 8.03 -8.27
N ARG A 57 -6.82 7.03 -8.35
CA ARG A 57 -6.03 6.77 -9.56
C ARG A 57 -6.94 6.41 -10.75
N SER A 58 -8.00 5.64 -10.52
CA SER A 58 -8.95 5.26 -11.58
C SER A 58 -9.78 6.44 -12.11
N SER A 59 -10.00 7.48 -11.30
CA SER A 59 -10.68 8.71 -11.74
C SER A 59 -9.77 9.67 -12.51
N GLY A 60 -8.51 9.29 -12.76
CA GLY A 60 -7.53 10.12 -13.48
C GLY A 60 -6.77 11.11 -12.60
N MET A 61 -6.95 11.07 -11.27
CA MET A 61 -6.14 11.90 -10.36
C MET A 61 -4.75 11.30 -10.14
N PRO A 62 -3.67 12.09 -10.32
CA PRO A 62 -2.33 11.66 -9.97
C PRO A 62 -2.21 11.48 -8.46
N LEU A 63 -1.78 10.30 -8.01
CA LEU A 63 -1.56 10.01 -6.58
C LEU A 63 -0.56 10.96 -5.92
N VAL A 64 0.34 11.56 -6.70
CA VAL A 64 1.32 12.55 -6.21
C VAL A 64 0.67 13.84 -5.69
N MET A 65 -0.61 14.07 -5.98
CA MET A 65 -1.38 15.21 -5.45
C MET A 65 -2.05 14.91 -4.10
N ILE A 66 -2.04 13.66 -3.64
CA ILE A 66 -2.55 13.29 -2.31
C ILE A 66 -1.40 13.51 -1.33
N ARG A 67 -1.32 14.70 -0.73
CA ARG A 67 -0.34 15.03 0.30
C ARG A 67 -1.01 15.75 1.46
#